data_AF-A0A4Q5YPQ3-F1
#
_entry.id   AF-A0A4Q5YPQ3-F1
#
_cell.length_a   1.000
_cell.length_b   1.000
_cell.length_c   1.000
_cell.angle_alpha   90.00
_cell.angle_beta   90.00
_cell.angle_gamma   90.00
#
_symmetry.space_group_name_H-M   'P 1'
#
loop_
_entity.id
_entity.type
_entity.pdbx_description
1 polymer ?
#
loop_
_entity_poly.entity_id
_entity_poly.type
_entity_poly.pdbx_seq_one_letter_code
_entity_poly.pdbx_strand_id
1 'polypeptide(L)'
;MSVIHPESILQWGEQNGVLHYIDEVANGIECNCVCSYCKNRLVAKNGGSRRAHHFAHFAGVECAKAIESAVHKLAKQVLAQTLKLRLPSCSGFGPYGIQEYIPEAVIAFEKVATEINFVIAENIIRPDAIGYLNGKDIFIEFRFTHSVSDAKQALIKQANKSCVEIVLNTDLQEPGQMEAFLQDNAEDREWIFHRALQRLIAAHNEREKPKIEEERRKQSERDRRRHLRRVAEEKAAAEKWAKQERLQRENEKRRFEQRERELAEARKKGNLYHHCPVSADFLLKFYQTKWGKNNVIDALRGGVWFQRKIFDYWPEKEIDIFVDNIRYILVPRKEEYDKLAPEQKLYHDYLLQSVRKYGLLYHREINYCSFCKMFAGKAQEFIVCRYKKGDDTSMCLDYDKL
;
A
#
# COMPACT_ATOMS: atom_id res chain seq x y z
N MET A 1 28.14 -16.52 18.43
CA MET A 1 29.32 -15.91 19.07
C MET A 1 30.52 -16.74 18.66
N SER A 2 31.38 -16.19 17.81
CA SER A 2 32.57 -16.86 17.29
C SER A 2 33.59 -16.99 18.41
N VAL A 3 33.81 -18.20 18.91
CA VAL A 3 35.03 -18.50 19.68
C VAL A 3 36.10 -18.79 18.62
N ILE A 4 36.83 -17.75 18.21
CA ILE A 4 38.09 -17.94 17.51
C ILE A 4 39.05 -18.46 18.58
N HIS A 5 39.30 -19.77 18.62
CA HIS A 5 40.32 -20.34 19.48
C HIS A 5 41.70 -19.87 18.99
N PRO A 6 42.49 -19.13 19.79
CA PRO A 6 43.78 -18.57 19.36
C PRO A 6 44.91 -19.60 19.16
N GLU A 7 44.65 -20.91 19.23
CA GLU A 7 45.71 -21.93 19.33
C GLU A 7 45.42 -23.25 18.59
N SER A 8 44.54 -23.27 17.58
CA SER A 8 44.41 -24.49 16.77
C SER A 8 45.66 -24.64 15.89
N ILE A 9 46.38 -25.75 16.06
CA ILE A 9 47.58 -26.10 15.31
C ILE A 9 47.21 -27.09 14.19
N LEU A 10 47.89 -27.00 13.04
CA LEU A 10 47.59 -27.87 11.89
C LEU A 10 48.11 -29.29 12.15
N GLN A 11 47.22 -30.28 12.22
CA GLN A 11 47.58 -31.67 12.50
C GLN A 11 47.59 -32.59 11.27
N TRP A 12 47.18 -32.09 10.10
CA TRP A 12 47.08 -32.89 8.88
C TRP A 12 47.89 -32.29 7.73
N GLY A 13 48.68 -33.13 7.07
CA GLY A 13 49.49 -32.77 5.90
C GLY A 13 49.06 -33.59 4.69
N GLU A 14 49.16 -33.01 3.50
CA GLU A 14 48.77 -33.69 2.25
C GLU A 14 49.98 -34.29 1.52
N GLN A 15 49.86 -35.55 1.08
CA GLN A 15 50.77 -36.21 0.15
C GLN A 15 49.95 -36.82 -0.99
N ASN A 16 50.30 -36.50 -2.25
CA ASN A 16 49.64 -37.07 -3.44
C ASN A 16 48.10 -37.02 -3.41
N GLY A 17 47.52 -35.95 -2.86
CA GLY A 17 46.07 -35.82 -2.75
C GLY A 17 45.45 -36.43 -1.49
N VAL A 18 46.20 -37.19 -0.69
CA VAL A 18 45.74 -37.88 0.54
C VAL A 18 46.23 -37.15 1.78
N LEU A 19 45.38 -37.02 2.78
CA LEU A 19 45.76 -36.46 4.07
C LEU A 19 46.34 -37.54 4.99
N HIS A 20 47.42 -37.18 5.67
CA HIS A 20 48.11 -37.99 6.67
C HIS A 20 48.15 -37.22 7.99
N TYR A 21 47.91 -37.94 9.10
CA TYR A 21 48.00 -37.35 10.44
C TYR A 21 49.46 -37.09 10.79
N ILE A 22 49.69 -36.11 11.66
CA ILE A 22 51.03 -35.65 12.01
C ILE A 22 51.95 -36.77 12.54
N ASP A 23 51.41 -37.79 13.20
CA ASP A 23 52.20 -38.90 13.76
C ASP A 23 52.40 -40.07 12.79
N GLU A 24 51.82 -40.00 11.60
CA GLU A 24 51.95 -41.03 10.55
C GLU A 24 53.09 -40.74 9.57
N VAL A 25 53.78 -39.59 9.72
CA VAL A 25 54.78 -39.11 8.77
C VAL A 25 56.17 -38.96 9.40
N ALA A 26 57.20 -39.00 8.54
CA ALA A 26 58.58 -38.75 8.96
C ALA A 26 58.73 -37.34 9.57
N ASN A 27 59.62 -37.20 10.56
CA ASN A 27 59.86 -35.91 11.20
C ASN A 27 60.50 -34.89 10.25
N GLY A 28 60.18 -33.62 10.46
CA GLY A 28 60.83 -32.52 9.76
C GLY A 28 60.41 -32.39 8.30
N ILE A 29 61.36 -32.00 7.46
CA ILE A 29 61.12 -31.73 6.04
C ILE A 29 60.94 -33.01 5.20
N GLU A 30 61.37 -34.15 5.77
CA GLU A 30 61.29 -35.48 5.18
C GLU A 30 59.86 -36.02 5.19
N CYS A 31 58.94 -35.37 5.90
CA CYS A 31 57.51 -35.67 5.79
C CYS A 31 56.98 -35.54 4.36
N ASN A 32 57.61 -34.75 3.48
CA ASN A 32 57.16 -34.51 2.11
C ASN A 32 55.70 -34.05 1.97
N CYS A 33 55.11 -33.53 3.05
CA CYS A 33 53.73 -33.02 3.06
C CYS A 33 53.65 -31.61 2.48
N VAL A 34 52.50 -31.29 1.91
CA VAL A 34 52.10 -29.93 1.51
C VAL A 34 50.83 -29.50 2.24
N CYS A 35 50.63 -28.18 2.35
CA CYS A 35 49.39 -27.61 2.89
C CYS A 35 48.23 -27.87 1.92
N SER A 36 47.10 -28.36 2.43
CA SER A 36 45.91 -28.64 1.61
C SER A 36 45.32 -27.39 0.94
N TYR A 37 45.55 -26.20 1.53
CA TYR A 37 45.12 -24.91 0.98
C TYR A 37 46.13 -24.28 0.04
N CYS A 38 47.26 -23.80 0.57
CA CYS A 38 48.23 -22.99 -0.20
C CYS A 38 49.21 -23.82 -1.01
N LYS A 39 49.19 -25.16 -0.86
CA LYS A 39 50.09 -26.12 -1.53
C LYS A 39 51.59 -25.94 -1.26
N ASN A 40 51.97 -25.03 -0.36
CA ASN A 40 53.35 -24.88 0.09
C ASN A 40 53.79 -26.08 0.94
N ARG A 41 55.11 -26.35 0.92
CA ARG A 41 55.73 -27.43 1.68
C ARG A 41 55.57 -27.24 3.19
N LEU A 42 55.29 -28.33 3.89
CA LEU A 42 55.19 -28.39 5.34
C LEU A 42 56.43 -29.05 5.97
N VAL A 43 56.58 -28.83 7.27
CA VAL A 43 57.58 -29.43 8.15
C VAL A 43 56.83 -30.08 9.31
N ALA A 44 56.97 -31.39 9.47
CA ALA A 44 56.37 -32.11 10.59
C ALA A 44 57.16 -31.83 11.88
N LYS A 45 56.47 -31.40 12.93
CA LYS A 45 57.03 -31.15 14.27
C LYS A 45 56.50 -32.19 15.26
N ASN A 46 56.82 -33.47 15.02
CA ASN A 46 56.32 -34.63 15.75
C ASN A 46 57.39 -35.45 16.50
N GLY A 47 58.61 -34.92 16.63
CA GLY A 47 59.75 -35.62 17.23
C GLY A 47 60.07 -35.18 18.67
N GLY A 48 59.25 -34.33 19.29
CA GLY A 48 59.55 -33.73 20.58
C GLY A 48 58.39 -33.81 21.56
N SER A 49 58.68 -33.97 22.84
CA SER A 49 57.67 -34.20 23.91
C SER A 49 57.14 -32.93 24.59
N ARG A 50 57.67 -31.75 24.26
CA ARG A 50 57.37 -30.49 24.97
C ARG A 50 56.22 -29.66 24.36
N ARG A 51 55.89 -29.89 23.09
CA ARG A 51 54.86 -29.16 22.35
C ARG A 51 53.99 -30.17 21.63
N ALA A 52 52.71 -29.86 21.48
CA ALA A 52 51.80 -30.68 20.70
C ALA A 52 52.30 -30.81 19.25
N HIS A 53 52.15 -32.01 18.70
CA HIS A 53 52.61 -32.34 17.37
C HIS A 53 51.80 -31.56 16.33
N HIS A 54 52.49 -30.93 15.38
CA HIS A 54 51.84 -30.14 14.33
C HIS A 54 52.70 -30.04 13.06
N PHE A 55 52.08 -29.60 11.98
CA PHE A 55 52.75 -29.14 10.78
C PHE A 55 53.00 -27.63 10.83
N ALA A 56 54.19 -27.23 10.40
CA ALA A 56 54.55 -25.83 10.18
C ALA A 56 54.90 -25.59 8.70
N HIS A 57 54.66 -24.39 8.16
CA HIS A 57 55.07 -24.06 6.79
C HIS A 57 56.60 -23.89 6.70
N PHE A 58 57.22 -24.45 5.67
CA PHE A 58 58.69 -24.51 5.49
C PHE A 58 59.40 -23.13 5.42
N ALA A 59 58.66 -22.04 5.27
CA ALA A 59 59.19 -20.68 5.22
C ALA A 59 58.47 -19.69 6.16
N GLY A 60 57.80 -20.18 7.21
CA GLY A 60 57.10 -19.32 8.17
C GLY A 60 55.91 -18.54 7.58
N VAL A 61 55.42 -18.93 6.39
CA VAL A 61 54.23 -18.33 5.78
C VAL A 61 53.02 -18.70 6.62
N GLU A 62 52.37 -17.69 7.21
CA GLU A 62 51.08 -17.89 7.86
C GLU A 62 49.99 -18.17 6.81
N CYS A 63 49.22 -19.23 7.05
CA CYS A 63 48.15 -19.67 6.16
C CYS A 63 46.87 -19.83 6.97
N ALA A 64 46.11 -18.74 7.12
CA ALA A 64 44.92 -18.70 7.96
C ALA A 64 43.88 -19.78 7.62
N LYS A 65 43.79 -20.21 6.36
CA LYS A 65 42.83 -21.23 5.88
C LYS A 65 43.37 -22.66 5.89
N ALA A 66 44.56 -22.90 6.43
CA ALA A 66 45.19 -24.23 6.39
C ALA A 66 44.34 -25.28 7.13
N ILE A 67 43.89 -24.96 8.34
CA ILE A 67 43.14 -25.88 9.20
C ILE A 67 41.75 -26.16 8.62
N GLU A 68 41.01 -25.11 8.24
CA GLU A 68 39.69 -25.27 7.61
C GLU A 68 39.77 -26.16 6.37
N SER A 69 40.77 -25.94 5.51
CA SER A 69 40.93 -26.73 4.29
C SER A 69 41.35 -28.17 4.57
N ALA A 70 42.17 -28.39 5.60
CA ALA A 70 42.56 -29.72 6.04
C ALA A 70 41.36 -30.50 6.62
N VAL A 71 40.59 -29.89 7.51
CA VAL A 71 39.39 -30.51 8.10
C VAL A 71 38.31 -30.78 7.04
N HIS A 72 38.10 -29.86 6.09
CA HIS A 72 37.16 -30.07 4.97
C HIS A 72 37.55 -31.27 4.10
N LYS A 73 38.83 -31.35 3.76
CA LYS A 73 39.36 -32.48 2.98
C LYS A 73 39.38 -33.77 3.78
N LEU A 74 39.61 -33.71 5.10
CA LEU A 74 39.53 -34.86 6.00
C LEU A 74 38.11 -35.43 6.04
N ALA A 75 37.09 -34.58 6.14
CA ALA A 75 35.69 -35.00 6.10
C ALA A 75 35.36 -35.77 4.82
N LYS A 76 35.80 -35.24 3.66
CA LYS A 76 35.67 -35.91 2.35
C LYS A 76 36.37 -37.27 2.32
N GLN A 77 37.61 -37.32 2.82
CA GLN A 77 38.43 -38.54 2.83
C GLN A 77 37.81 -39.62 3.73
N VAL A 78 37.45 -39.26 4.97
CA VAL A 78 36.84 -40.19 5.94
C VAL A 78 35.49 -40.70 5.43
N LEU A 79 34.65 -39.83 4.86
CA LEU A 79 33.38 -40.26 4.27
C LEU A 79 33.59 -41.21 3.09
N ALA A 80 34.60 -40.95 2.24
CA ALA A 80 34.94 -41.82 1.12
C ALA A 80 35.50 -43.19 1.53
N GLN A 81 36.17 -43.25 2.69
CA GLN A 81 36.75 -44.49 3.24
C GLN A 81 35.73 -45.32 4.01
N THR A 82 34.95 -44.68 4.89
CA THR A 82 34.02 -45.37 5.81
C THR A 82 32.69 -45.71 5.15
N LEU A 83 32.31 -44.93 4.12
CA LEU A 83 31.03 -45.04 3.40
C LEU A 83 29.80 -44.90 4.32
N LYS A 84 29.95 -44.40 5.54
CA LYS A 84 28.85 -44.27 6.50
C LYS A 84 28.58 -42.82 6.82
N LEU A 85 27.30 -42.48 6.91
CA LEU A 85 26.86 -41.15 7.28
C LEU A 85 25.56 -41.22 8.05
N ARG A 86 25.47 -40.51 9.17
CA ARG A 86 24.20 -40.22 9.84
C ARG A 86 23.52 -39.03 9.16
N LEU A 87 22.28 -39.20 8.74
CA LEU A 87 21.46 -38.17 8.11
C LEU A 87 20.46 -37.61 9.12
N PRO A 88 20.18 -36.29 9.11
CA PRO A 88 19.21 -35.69 10.01
C PRO A 88 17.80 -36.14 9.66
N SER A 89 16.88 -36.03 10.62
CA SER A 89 15.46 -36.10 10.29
C SER A 89 15.06 -34.93 9.39
N CYS A 90 14.02 -35.12 8.57
CA CYS A 90 13.44 -34.05 7.76
C CYS A 90 12.12 -33.65 8.41
N SER A 91 12.21 -32.71 9.35
CA SER A 91 11.08 -32.09 10.02
C SER A 91 10.82 -30.69 9.48
N GLY A 92 9.57 -30.24 9.52
CA GLY A 92 9.21 -28.89 9.05
C GLY A 92 7.76 -28.78 8.63
N PHE A 93 7.43 -27.64 8.01
CA PHE A 93 6.11 -27.45 7.42
C PHE A 93 5.99 -28.27 6.14
N GLY A 94 5.14 -29.27 6.16
CA GLY A 94 4.81 -30.07 4.98
C GLY A 94 3.30 -30.18 4.79
N PRO A 95 2.84 -31.16 4.00
CA PRO A 95 1.42 -31.28 3.63
C PRO A 95 0.45 -31.48 4.80
N TYR A 96 0.93 -31.92 5.96
CA TYR A 96 0.12 -32.18 7.15
C TYR A 96 0.49 -31.26 8.33
N GLY A 97 1.11 -30.12 8.04
CA GLY A 97 1.61 -29.20 9.06
C GLY A 97 3.02 -29.55 9.53
N ILE A 98 3.36 -29.06 10.73
CA ILE A 98 4.68 -29.23 11.34
C ILE A 98 4.77 -30.63 11.93
N GLN A 99 5.58 -31.48 11.32
CA GLN A 99 5.89 -32.82 11.84
C GLN A 99 7.23 -33.32 11.27
N GLU A 100 7.68 -34.46 11.76
CA GLU A 100 8.76 -35.22 11.14
C GLU A 100 8.19 -36.04 9.96
N TYR A 101 8.68 -35.79 8.75
CA TYR A 101 8.27 -36.51 7.55
C TYR A 101 9.19 -37.67 7.21
N ILE A 102 10.45 -37.57 7.62
CA ILE A 102 11.50 -38.54 7.31
C ILE A 102 12.36 -38.67 8.56
N PRO A 103 12.48 -39.86 9.14
CA PRO A 103 13.25 -40.05 10.35
C PRO A 103 14.75 -39.90 10.08
N GLU A 104 15.49 -39.61 11.15
CA GLU A 104 16.94 -39.72 11.16
C GLU A 104 17.38 -41.14 10.79
N ALA A 105 18.49 -41.27 10.06
CA ALA A 105 18.99 -42.58 9.64
C ALA A 105 20.52 -42.59 9.50
N VAL A 106 21.15 -43.68 9.95
CA VAL A 106 22.52 -44.01 9.54
C VAL A 106 22.45 -44.78 8.24
N ILE A 107 23.13 -44.29 7.21
CA ILE A 107 23.22 -44.94 5.92
C ILE A 107 24.64 -45.45 5.67
N ALA A 108 24.72 -46.62 5.04
CA ALA A 108 25.95 -47.15 4.46
C ALA A 108 25.83 -47.06 2.94
N PHE A 109 26.70 -46.28 2.33
CA PHE A 109 26.78 -46.11 0.88
C PHE A 109 27.48 -47.31 0.23
N GLU A 110 27.09 -47.60 -1.01
CA GLU A 110 27.83 -48.53 -1.88
C GLU A 110 29.12 -47.89 -2.38
N LYS A 111 29.08 -46.57 -2.58
CA LYS A 111 30.20 -45.77 -3.07
C LYS A 111 30.03 -44.33 -2.62
N VAL A 112 31.13 -43.65 -2.34
CA VAL A 112 31.19 -42.20 -2.22
C VAL A 112 32.19 -41.69 -3.26
N ALA A 113 31.77 -40.71 -4.06
CA ALA A 113 32.67 -40.00 -4.97
C ALA A 113 32.81 -38.56 -4.50
N THR A 114 34.04 -38.10 -4.31
CA THR A 114 34.34 -36.73 -3.90
C THR A 114 34.68 -35.90 -5.12
N GLU A 115 34.34 -34.61 -5.07
CA GLU A 115 34.91 -33.64 -6.01
C GLU A 115 34.59 -33.89 -7.50
N ILE A 116 33.44 -34.53 -7.79
CA ILE A 116 32.96 -34.82 -9.15
C ILE A 116 32.04 -33.70 -9.65
N ASN A 117 32.25 -33.29 -10.91
CA ASN A 117 31.33 -32.38 -11.60
C ASN A 117 30.05 -33.13 -12.00
N PHE A 118 28.91 -32.58 -11.62
CA PHE A 118 27.59 -33.07 -11.96
C PHE A 118 26.90 -32.06 -12.89
N VAL A 119 26.52 -32.51 -14.08
CA VAL A 119 25.93 -31.66 -15.13
C VAL A 119 24.41 -31.61 -14.95
N ILE A 120 23.85 -30.40 -14.93
CA ILE A 120 22.41 -30.13 -14.80
C ILE A 120 22.00 -29.18 -15.93
N ALA A 121 21.40 -29.73 -16.98
CA ALA A 121 21.14 -28.99 -18.22
C ALA A 121 22.42 -28.30 -18.73
N GLU A 122 22.46 -26.97 -18.75
CA GLU A 122 23.61 -26.16 -19.19
C GLU A 122 24.55 -25.75 -18.04
N ASN A 123 24.23 -26.13 -16.79
CA ASN A 123 25.00 -25.78 -15.61
C ASN A 123 25.83 -26.96 -15.08
N ILE A 124 26.88 -26.65 -14.33
CA ILE A 124 27.69 -27.64 -13.60
C ILE A 124 27.61 -27.32 -12.12
N ILE A 125 27.31 -28.32 -11.31
CA ILE A 125 27.48 -28.28 -9.87
C ILE A 125 28.57 -29.25 -9.45
N ARG A 126 29.37 -28.89 -8.46
CA ARG A 126 30.35 -29.78 -7.84
C ARG A 126 30.02 -29.93 -6.36
N PRO A 127 29.32 -31.02 -5.97
CA PRO A 127 29.16 -31.36 -4.57
C PRO A 127 30.49 -31.71 -3.92
N ASP A 128 30.60 -31.51 -2.61
CA ASP A 128 31.80 -31.93 -1.89
C ASP A 128 31.95 -33.44 -1.91
N ALA A 129 30.84 -34.16 -1.73
CA ALA A 129 30.74 -35.58 -1.97
C ALA A 129 29.36 -35.98 -2.53
N ILE A 130 29.35 -37.11 -3.23
CA ILE A 130 28.14 -37.77 -3.72
C ILE A 130 28.17 -39.20 -3.19
N GLY A 131 27.23 -39.52 -2.31
CA GLY A 131 27.02 -40.88 -1.81
C GLY A 131 26.00 -41.63 -2.65
N TYR A 132 26.31 -42.86 -3.03
CA TYR A 132 25.47 -43.73 -3.86
C TYR A 132 24.94 -44.90 -3.04
N LEU A 133 23.64 -45.15 -3.10
CA LEU A 133 22.96 -46.24 -2.39
C LEU A 133 21.66 -46.63 -3.12
N ASN A 134 21.47 -47.92 -3.42
CA ASN A 134 20.25 -48.46 -4.02
C ASN A 134 19.85 -47.74 -5.33
N GLY A 135 20.83 -47.51 -6.21
CA GLY A 135 20.62 -46.78 -7.48
C GLY A 135 20.24 -45.30 -7.31
N LYS A 136 20.43 -44.75 -6.11
CA LYS A 136 20.16 -43.36 -5.78
C LYS A 136 21.44 -42.66 -5.35
N ASP A 137 21.47 -41.36 -5.52
CA ASP A 137 22.53 -40.46 -5.12
C ASP A 137 22.02 -39.42 -4.11
N ILE A 138 22.90 -39.08 -3.17
CA ILE A 138 22.72 -38.03 -2.17
C ILE A 138 23.94 -37.12 -2.26
N PHE A 139 23.69 -35.83 -2.40
CA PHE A 139 24.75 -34.81 -2.35
C PHE A 139 25.05 -34.47 -0.89
N ILE A 140 26.33 -34.27 -0.60
CA ILE A 140 26.84 -33.85 0.70
C ILE A 140 27.67 -32.60 0.48
N GLU A 141 27.36 -31.57 1.26
CA GLU A 141 28.07 -30.29 1.30
C GLU A 141 28.64 -30.10 2.70
N PHE A 142 29.91 -29.72 2.79
CA PHE A 142 30.55 -29.39 4.06
C PHE A 142 30.79 -27.90 4.15
N ARG A 143 30.47 -27.29 5.29
CA ARG A 143 30.68 -25.86 5.54
C ARG A 143 31.30 -25.57 6.89
N PHE A 144 31.87 -24.39 7.05
CA PHE A 144 32.18 -23.81 8.36
C PHE A 144 31.13 -22.76 8.71
N THR A 145 31.33 -21.52 8.28
CA THR A 145 30.50 -20.37 8.67
C THR A 145 29.48 -19.96 7.61
N HIS A 146 29.76 -20.19 6.33
CA HIS A 146 28.90 -19.78 5.22
C HIS A 146 28.06 -20.97 4.73
N SER A 147 26.74 -20.79 4.69
CA SER A 147 25.84 -21.75 4.04
C SER A 147 26.05 -21.83 2.54
N VAL A 148 25.62 -22.93 1.94
CA VAL A 148 25.53 -23.10 0.50
C VAL A 148 24.73 -21.94 -0.10
N SER A 149 25.33 -21.25 -1.06
CA SER A 149 24.75 -20.06 -1.69
C SER A 149 23.39 -20.36 -2.34
N ASP A 150 22.51 -19.37 -2.37
CA ASP A 150 21.17 -19.49 -2.96
C ASP A 150 21.21 -20.02 -4.40
N ALA A 151 22.21 -19.59 -5.19
CA ALA A 151 22.43 -20.08 -6.55
C ALA A 151 22.72 -21.59 -6.58
N LYS A 152 23.57 -22.08 -5.68
CA LYS A 152 23.89 -23.52 -5.59
C LYS A 152 22.70 -24.32 -5.07
N GLN A 153 21.95 -23.79 -4.09
CA GLN A 153 20.70 -24.41 -3.63
C GLN A 153 19.66 -24.54 -4.76
N ALA A 154 19.53 -23.53 -5.61
CA ALA A 154 18.63 -23.56 -6.76
C ALA A 154 19.03 -24.67 -7.75
N LEU A 155 20.32 -24.82 -8.03
CA LEU A 155 20.84 -25.90 -8.89
C LEU A 155 20.60 -27.28 -8.26
N ILE A 156 20.81 -27.46 -6.96
CA ILE A 156 20.50 -28.71 -6.25
C ILE A 156 19.02 -29.08 -6.39
N LYS A 157 18.13 -28.09 -6.20
CA LYS A 157 16.68 -28.25 -6.37
C LYS A 157 16.32 -28.63 -7.81
N GLN A 158 16.94 -27.98 -8.79
CA GLN A 158 16.76 -28.29 -10.21
C GLN A 158 17.24 -29.70 -10.58
N ALA A 159 18.35 -30.16 -9.98
CA ALA A 159 18.85 -31.52 -10.15
C ALA A 159 17.91 -32.58 -9.55
N ASN A 160 16.99 -32.17 -8.67
CA ASN A 160 16.09 -33.04 -7.92
C ASN A 160 16.84 -34.12 -7.13
N LYS A 161 18.00 -33.74 -6.57
CA LYS A 161 18.88 -34.61 -5.76
C LYS A 161 18.77 -34.23 -4.30
N SER A 162 18.55 -35.21 -3.43
CA SER A 162 18.60 -34.97 -1.99
C SER A 162 19.99 -34.46 -1.63
N CYS A 163 20.07 -33.40 -0.83
CA CYS A 163 21.31 -32.78 -0.43
C CYS A 163 21.28 -32.46 1.06
N VAL A 164 22.29 -32.94 1.78
CA VAL A 164 22.54 -32.63 3.18
C VAL A 164 23.72 -31.68 3.26
N GLU A 165 23.60 -30.64 4.08
CA GLU A 165 24.69 -29.77 4.47
C GLU A 165 25.16 -30.14 5.87
N ILE A 166 26.46 -30.21 6.08
CA ILE A 166 27.09 -30.60 7.34
C ILE A 166 28.04 -29.48 7.78
N VAL A 167 27.85 -29.01 9.00
CA VAL A 167 28.65 -27.95 9.61
C VAL A 167 29.86 -28.55 10.30
N LEU A 168 31.05 -28.25 9.80
CA LEU A 168 32.33 -28.67 10.36
C LEU A 168 32.85 -27.64 11.38
N ASN A 169 33.65 -28.14 12.32
CA ASN A 169 34.45 -27.34 13.25
C ASN A 169 35.94 -27.69 13.08
N THR A 170 36.83 -26.71 13.24
CA THR A 170 38.28 -26.87 13.22
C THR A 170 38.85 -27.77 14.32
N ASP A 171 38.03 -28.10 15.33
CA ASP A 171 38.42 -29.01 16.41
C ASP A 171 38.37 -30.50 16.01
N LEU A 172 37.83 -30.83 14.82
CA LEU A 172 37.71 -32.19 14.28
C LEU A 172 39.03 -32.70 13.66
N GLN A 173 40.16 -32.52 14.34
CA GLN A 173 41.47 -32.90 13.81
C GLN A 173 42.05 -34.16 14.46
N GLU A 174 41.62 -34.59 15.64
CA GLU A 174 42.20 -35.80 16.22
C GLU A 174 41.74 -37.07 15.48
N PRO A 175 42.60 -38.12 15.41
CA PRO A 175 42.25 -39.37 14.74
C PRO A 175 40.95 -39.96 15.30
N GLY A 176 40.06 -40.40 14.39
CA GLY A 176 38.76 -40.99 14.74
C GLY A 176 37.66 -39.98 15.06
N GLN A 177 37.97 -38.71 15.42
CA GLN A 177 36.94 -37.71 15.73
C GLN A 177 36.05 -37.41 14.52
N MET A 178 36.65 -37.22 13.34
CA MET A 178 35.89 -36.96 12.11
C MET A 178 34.96 -38.15 11.77
N GLU A 179 35.42 -39.38 11.98
CA GLU A 179 34.62 -40.57 11.73
C GLU A 179 33.40 -40.64 12.67
N ALA A 180 33.65 -40.51 13.97
CA ALA A 180 32.60 -40.46 14.99
C ALA A 180 31.62 -39.31 14.70
N PHE A 181 32.14 -38.12 14.39
CA PHE A 181 31.33 -36.96 14.02
C PHE A 181 30.39 -37.25 12.86
N LEU A 182 30.86 -37.88 11.77
CA LEU A 182 30.00 -38.21 10.63
C LEU A 182 28.96 -39.29 10.96
N GLN A 183 29.17 -40.14 11.96
CA GLN A 183 28.36 -41.34 12.23
C GLN A 183 27.46 -41.27 13.49
N ASP A 184 27.76 -40.43 14.48
CA ASP A 184 27.18 -40.56 15.82
C ASP A 184 26.02 -39.60 16.10
N ASN A 185 26.11 -38.33 15.69
CA ASN A 185 25.06 -37.32 15.90
C ASN A 185 24.51 -36.75 14.59
N ALA A 186 23.35 -36.11 14.65
CA ALA A 186 22.71 -35.48 13.49
C ALA A 186 22.39 -33.98 13.70
N GLU A 187 22.91 -33.36 14.76
CA GLU A 187 22.59 -31.97 15.12
C GLU A 187 23.29 -30.95 14.21
N ASP A 188 24.50 -31.28 13.74
CA ASP A 188 25.33 -30.40 12.92
C ASP A 188 25.01 -30.48 11.41
N ARG A 189 23.82 -30.95 11.05
CA ARG A 189 23.47 -31.21 9.65
C ARG A 189 22.01 -30.96 9.33
N GLU A 190 21.77 -30.43 8.15
CA GLU A 190 20.44 -30.02 7.70
C GLU A 190 20.18 -30.41 6.24
N TRP A 191 18.93 -30.69 5.91
CA TRP A 191 18.52 -30.95 4.53
C TRP A 191 18.37 -29.63 3.77
N ILE A 192 19.24 -29.37 2.79
CA ILE A 192 19.01 -28.30 1.80
C ILE A 192 17.80 -28.66 0.92
N PHE A 193 17.70 -29.94 0.57
CA PHE A 193 16.62 -30.48 -0.25
C PHE A 193 16.43 -31.96 0.03
N HIS A 194 15.18 -32.40 0.19
CA HIS A 194 14.85 -33.82 0.27
C HIS A 194 13.77 -34.20 -0.74
N ARG A 195 14.14 -34.98 -1.77
CA ARG A 195 13.23 -35.31 -2.88
C ARG A 195 11.95 -36.02 -2.43
N ALA A 196 12.01 -36.85 -1.38
CA ALA A 196 10.83 -37.57 -0.90
C ALA A 196 9.82 -36.62 -0.24
N LEU A 197 10.28 -35.62 0.51
CA LEU A 197 9.40 -34.60 1.08
C LEU A 197 8.74 -33.78 -0.03
N GLN A 198 9.49 -33.42 -1.07
CA GLN A 198 8.92 -32.71 -2.22
C GLN A 198 7.85 -33.52 -2.95
N ARG A 199 8.03 -34.84 -3.08
CA ARG A 199 7.00 -35.74 -3.63
C ARG A 199 5.76 -35.79 -2.75
N LEU A 200 5.91 -35.81 -1.42
CA LEU A 200 4.78 -35.78 -0.49
C LEU A 200 4.01 -34.46 -0.59
N ILE A 201 4.71 -33.32 -0.63
CA ILE A 201 4.11 -32.00 -0.82
C ILE A 201 3.36 -31.94 -2.15
N ALA A 202 3.99 -32.35 -3.26
CA ALA A 202 3.37 -32.34 -4.58
C ALA A 202 2.12 -33.24 -4.64
N ALA A 203 2.18 -34.44 -4.08
CA ALA A 203 1.05 -35.37 -4.04
C ALA A 203 -0.12 -34.82 -3.21
N HIS A 204 0.16 -34.15 -2.10
CA HIS A 204 -0.87 -33.47 -1.32
C HIS A 204 -1.50 -32.31 -2.08
N ASN A 205 -0.67 -31.44 -2.68
CA ASN A 205 -1.17 -30.31 -3.46
C ASN A 205 -2.09 -30.77 -4.60
N GLU A 206 -1.74 -31.85 -5.31
CA GLU A 206 -2.59 -32.38 -6.38
C GLU A 206 -3.91 -32.96 -5.84
N ARG A 207 -3.92 -33.55 -4.63
CA ARG A 207 -5.14 -34.01 -3.95
C ARG A 207 -6.05 -32.88 -3.51
N GLU A 208 -5.50 -31.75 -3.06
CA GLU A 208 -6.28 -30.60 -2.57
C GLU A 208 -6.73 -29.66 -3.69
N LYS A 209 -6.02 -29.63 -4.82
CA LYS A 209 -6.35 -28.83 -6.01
C LYS A 209 -7.82 -28.86 -6.43
N PRO A 210 -8.51 -30.01 -6.56
CA PRO A 210 -9.94 -30.02 -6.93
C PRO A 210 -10.84 -29.37 -5.88
N LYS A 211 -10.52 -29.48 -4.58
CA LYS A 211 -11.31 -28.84 -3.51
C LYS A 211 -11.16 -27.33 -3.57
N ILE A 212 -9.92 -26.84 -3.74
CA ILE A 212 -9.62 -25.41 -3.88
C ILE A 212 -10.33 -24.83 -5.11
N GLU A 213 -10.30 -25.54 -6.24
CA GLU A 213 -10.96 -25.09 -7.47
C GLU A 213 -12.49 -25.08 -7.32
N GLU A 214 -13.07 -26.08 -6.65
CA GLU A 214 -14.51 -26.13 -6.37
C GLU A 214 -14.95 -25.00 -5.43
N GLU A 215 -14.17 -24.69 -4.40
CA GLU A 215 -14.44 -23.55 -3.51
C GLU A 215 -14.37 -22.22 -4.26
N ARG A 216 -13.35 -22.03 -5.11
CA ARG A 216 -13.24 -20.85 -5.97
C ARG A 216 -14.43 -20.71 -6.91
N ARG A 217 -14.88 -21.82 -7.51
CA ARG A 217 -16.06 -21.85 -8.38
C ARG A 217 -17.33 -21.44 -7.63
N LYS A 218 -17.55 -22.02 -6.45
CA LYS A 218 -18.69 -21.66 -5.57
C LYS A 218 -18.64 -20.20 -5.15
N GLN A 219 -17.46 -19.68 -4.82
CA GLN A 219 -17.28 -18.29 -4.43
C GLN A 219 -17.59 -17.35 -5.61
N SER A 220 -17.06 -17.63 -6.79
CA SER A 220 -17.34 -16.87 -8.01
C SER A 220 -18.84 -16.86 -8.34
N GLU A 221 -19.53 -18.00 -8.20
CA GLU A 221 -20.98 -18.06 -8.43
C GLU A 221 -21.76 -17.22 -7.41
N ARG A 222 -21.38 -17.26 -6.12
CA ARG A 222 -21.97 -16.41 -5.07
C ARG A 222 -21.77 -14.93 -5.36
N ASP A 223 -20.57 -14.54 -5.77
CA ASP A 223 -20.24 -13.15 -6.10
C ASP A 223 -21.02 -12.68 -7.33
N ARG A 224 -21.15 -13.53 -8.36
CA ARG A 224 -21.99 -13.26 -9.53
C ARG A 224 -23.46 -13.05 -9.14
N ARG A 225 -24.03 -13.93 -8.31
CA ARG A 225 -25.41 -13.80 -7.82
C ARG A 225 -25.61 -12.51 -7.02
N ARG A 226 -24.66 -12.16 -6.15
CA ARG A 226 -24.69 -10.91 -5.37
C ARG A 226 -24.64 -9.69 -6.29
N HIS A 227 -23.77 -9.70 -7.30
CA HIS A 227 -23.67 -8.62 -8.28
C HIS A 227 -24.98 -8.44 -9.05
N LEU A 228 -25.53 -9.51 -9.63
CA LEU A 228 -26.80 -9.46 -10.37
C LEU A 228 -27.95 -8.92 -9.52
N ARG A 229 -28.04 -9.34 -8.24
CA ARG A 229 -29.04 -8.82 -7.31
C ARG A 229 -28.88 -7.32 -7.08
N ARG A 230 -27.66 -6.84 -6.86
CA ARG A 230 -27.39 -5.40 -6.68
C ARG A 230 -27.80 -4.59 -7.90
N VAL A 231 -27.45 -5.04 -9.10
CA VAL A 231 -27.84 -4.38 -10.35
C VAL A 231 -29.37 -4.33 -10.50
N ALA A 232 -30.07 -5.41 -10.15
CA ALA A 232 -31.54 -5.44 -10.19
C ALA A 232 -32.17 -4.47 -9.18
N GLU A 233 -31.62 -4.40 -7.95
CA GLU A 233 -32.07 -3.48 -6.90
C GLU A 233 -31.84 -2.01 -7.29
N GLU A 234 -30.66 -1.67 -7.84
CA GLU A 234 -30.33 -0.33 -8.36
C GLU A 234 -31.27 0.08 -9.49
N LYS A 235 -31.53 -0.83 -10.45
CA LYS A 235 -32.46 -0.57 -11.54
C LYS A 235 -33.89 -0.32 -11.03
N ALA A 236 -34.38 -1.13 -10.10
CA ALA A 236 -35.70 -0.96 -9.51
C ALA A 236 -35.82 0.36 -8.71
N ALA A 237 -34.74 0.77 -8.02
CA ALA A 237 -34.70 2.05 -7.31
C ALA A 237 -34.75 3.24 -8.28
N ALA A 238 -33.98 3.18 -9.38
CA ALA A 238 -34.00 4.21 -10.42
C ALA A 238 -35.38 4.36 -11.08
N GLU A 239 -36.05 3.25 -11.39
CA GLU A 239 -37.41 3.25 -11.94
C GLU A 239 -38.43 3.90 -10.97
N LYS A 240 -38.33 3.58 -9.66
CA LYS A 240 -39.17 4.21 -8.63
C LYS A 240 -38.91 5.72 -8.53
N TRP A 241 -37.65 6.15 -8.51
CA TRP A 241 -37.28 7.56 -8.48
C TRP A 241 -37.83 8.33 -9.69
N ALA A 242 -37.63 7.80 -10.89
CA ALA A 242 -38.14 8.42 -12.12
C ALA A 242 -39.67 8.58 -12.12
N LYS A 243 -40.40 7.60 -11.56
CA LYS A 243 -41.86 7.68 -11.39
C LYS A 243 -42.26 8.79 -10.41
N GLN A 244 -41.57 8.91 -9.28
CA GLN A 244 -41.84 9.96 -8.29
C GLN A 244 -41.54 11.35 -8.86
N GLU A 245 -40.44 11.51 -9.57
CA GLU A 245 -40.06 12.79 -10.20
C GLU A 245 -41.10 13.23 -11.25
N ARG A 246 -41.58 12.31 -12.11
CA ARG A 246 -42.64 12.62 -13.07
C ARG A 246 -43.91 13.11 -12.36
N LEU A 247 -44.32 12.46 -11.28
CA LEU A 247 -45.50 12.85 -10.50
C LEU A 247 -45.33 14.23 -9.85
N GLN A 248 -44.14 14.54 -9.31
CA GLN A 248 -43.85 15.86 -8.76
C GLN A 248 -43.97 16.96 -9.82
N ARG A 249 -43.36 16.77 -10.99
CA ARG A 249 -43.43 17.73 -12.11
C ARG A 249 -44.86 17.97 -12.58
N GLU A 250 -45.68 16.92 -12.65
CA GLU A 250 -47.11 17.04 -13.00
C GLU A 250 -47.89 17.85 -11.95
N ASN A 251 -47.63 17.61 -10.66
CA ASN A 251 -48.26 18.35 -9.57
C ASN A 251 -47.86 19.83 -9.55
N GLU A 252 -46.59 20.13 -9.80
CA GLU A 252 -46.09 21.52 -9.91
C GLU A 252 -46.73 22.25 -11.08
N LYS A 253 -46.81 21.60 -12.25
CA LYS A 253 -47.48 22.13 -13.44
C LYS A 253 -48.94 22.47 -13.16
N ARG A 254 -49.68 21.58 -12.50
CA ARG A 254 -51.09 21.82 -12.11
C ARG A 254 -51.23 23.03 -11.18
N ARG A 255 -50.34 23.16 -10.18
CA ARG A 255 -50.33 24.31 -9.26
C ARG A 255 -50.06 25.62 -9.99
N PHE A 256 -49.11 25.62 -10.94
CA PHE A 256 -48.81 26.79 -11.76
C PHE A 256 -50.01 27.20 -12.62
N GLU A 257 -50.61 26.24 -13.35
CA GLU A 257 -51.79 26.49 -14.19
C GLU A 257 -52.99 27.01 -13.39
N GLN A 258 -53.19 26.52 -12.16
CA GLN A 258 -54.23 27.03 -11.27
C GLN A 258 -53.98 28.51 -10.92
N ARG A 259 -52.75 28.85 -10.53
CA ARG A 259 -52.39 30.22 -10.15
C ARG A 259 -52.53 31.21 -11.30
N GLU A 260 -52.17 30.79 -12.52
CA GLU A 260 -52.37 31.61 -13.73
C GLU A 260 -53.85 31.92 -13.99
N ARG A 261 -54.75 30.96 -13.77
CA ARG A 261 -56.20 31.18 -13.90
C ARG A 261 -56.71 32.18 -12.86
N GLU A 262 -56.29 32.03 -11.61
CA GLU A 262 -56.65 32.94 -10.52
C GLU A 262 -56.19 34.38 -10.83
N LEU A 263 -54.96 34.55 -11.34
CA LEU A 263 -54.43 35.85 -11.77
C LEU A 263 -55.18 36.44 -12.96
N ALA A 264 -55.48 35.65 -13.98
CA ALA A 264 -56.24 36.10 -15.15
C ALA A 264 -57.66 36.56 -14.76
N GLU A 265 -58.30 35.87 -13.83
CA GLU A 265 -59.61 36.25 -13.32
C GLU A 265 -59.57 37.53 -12.49
N ALA A 266 -58.53 37.72 -11.67
CA ALA A 266 -58.29 38.95 -10.93
C ALA A 266 -58.08 40.17 -11.86
N ARG A 267 -57.34 40.00 -12.97
CA ARG A 267 -57.13 41.07 -13.97
C ARG A 267 -58.44 41.52 -14.63
N LYS A 268 -59.32 40.57 -14.97
CA LYS A 268 -60.63 40.87 -15.57
C LYS A 268 -61.55 41.69 -14.63
N LYS A 269 -61.32 41.62 -13.32
CA LYS A 269 -62.08 42.37 -12.30
C LYS A 269 -61.57 43.80 -12.09
N GLY A 270 -60.57 44.27 -12.86
CA GLY A 270 -60.14 45.67 -12.89
C GLY A 270 -59.16 46.09 -11.79
N ASN A 271 -58.48 45.13 -11.15
CA ASN A 271 -57.55 45.42 -10.06
C ASN A 271 -56.26 46.10 -10.58
N LEU A 272 -56.11 47.42 -10.37
CA LEU A 272 -54.88 48.19 -10.62
C LEU A 272 -53.96 48.19 -9.37
N TYR A 273 -52.64 48.15 -9.59
CA TYR A 273 -51.62 48.11 -8.54
C TYR A 273 -51.20 49.54 -8.13
N HIS A 274 -51.39 49.97 -6.88
CA HIS A 274 -50.90 51.28 -6.35
C HIS A 274 -49.75 51.13 -5.34
N HIS A 275 -48.81 52.07 -5.25
CA HIS A 275 -47.74 52.02 -4.22
C HIS A 275 -48.21 52.59 -2.87
N CYS A 276 -47.72 52.04 -1.74
CA CYS A 276 -48.03 52.57 -0.40
C CYS A 276 -47.46 54.00 -0.22
N PRO A 277 -48.22 54.97 0.35
CA PRO A 277 -47.77 56.37 0.49
C PRO A 277 -46.47 56.56 1.31
N VAL A 278 -46.27 55.74 2.35
CA VAL A 278 -45.06 55.79 3.19
C VAL A 278 -43.81 55.34 2.42
N SER A 279 -43.95 54.28 1.62
CA SER A 279 -42.88 53.85 0.71
C SER A 279 -42.69 54.85 -0.42
N ALA A 280 -43.76 55.48 -0.91
CA ALA A 280 -43.68 56.50 -1.96
C ALA A 280 -42.88 57.72 -1.50
N ASP A 281 -43.12 58.26 -0.30
CA ASP A 281 -42.36 59.41 0.25
C ASP A 281 -40.88 59.05 0.51
N PHE A 282 -40.60 57.88 1.09
CA PHE A 282 -39.23 57.40 1.26
C PHE A 282 -38.50 57.25 -0.08
N LEU A 283 -39.14 56.59 -1.06
CA LEU A 283 -38.56 56.41 -2.39
C LEU A 283 -38.32 57.76 -3.07
N LEU A 284 -39.25 58.72 -2.93
CA LEU A 284 -39.08 60.05 -3.48
C LEU A 284 -37.84 60.75 -2.91
N LYS A 285 -37.64 60.68 -1.59
CA LYS A 285 -36.45 61.25 -0.91
C LYS A 285 -35.17 60.49 -1.26
N PHE A 286 -35.21 59.16 -1.27
CA PHE A 286 -34.07 58.32 -1.63
C PHE A 286 -33.59 58.60 -3.06
N TYR A 287 -34.50 58.71 -4.03
CA TYR A 287 -34.14 59.02 -5.43
C TYR A 287 -33.60 60.44 -5.62
N GLN A 288 -33.78 61.34 -4.67
CA GLN A 288 -33.20 62.68 -4.74
C GLN A 288 -31.72 62.71 -4.31
N THR A 289 -31.26 61.72 -3.55
CA THR A 289 -29.85 61.60 -3.11
C THR A 289 -28.89 61.31 -4.27
N LYS A 290 -27.59 61.61 -4.12
CA LYS A 290 -26.56 61.29 -5.13
C LYS A 290 -26.52 59.78 -5.44
N TRP A 291 -26.87 58.97 -4.46
CA TRP A 291 -26.77 57.53 -4.49
C TRP A 291 -28.01 56.88 -5.10
N GLY A 292 -29.20 57.43 -4.84
CA GLY A 292 -30.45 57.05 -5.52
C GLY A 292 -30.47 57.37 -7.02
N LYS A 293 -29.59 58.27 -7.47
CA LYS A 293 -29.34 58.59 -8.90
C LYS A 293 -28.27 57.71 -9.54
N ASN A 294 -27.79 56.66 -8.84
CA ASN A 294 -26.86 55.71 -9.45
C ASN A 294 -27.55 54.98 -10.62
N ASN A 295 -26.85 54.80 -11.74
CA ASN A 295 -27.38 54.18 -12.96
C ASN A 295 -28.04 52.82 -12.73
N VAL A 296 -27.52 52.01 -11.80
CA VAL A 296 -28.12 50.72 -11.40
C VAL A 296 -29.50 50.92 -10.79
N ILE A 297 -29.65 51.88 -9.89
CA ILE A 297 -30.90 52.18 -9.19
C ILE A 297 -31.92 52.83 -10.13
N ASP A 298 -31.47 53.74 -11.00
CA ASP A 298 -32.30 54.38 -12.02
C ASP A 298 -32.82 53.35 -13.04
N ALA A 299 -32.01 52.37 -13.43
CA ALA A 299 -32.43 51.29 -14.31
C ALA A 299 -33.45 50.35 -13.69
N LEU A 300 -33.28 50.01 -12.40
CA LEU A 300 -34.29 49.25 -11.66
C LEU A 300 -35.62 50.01 -11.59
N ARG A 301 -35.58 51.34 -11.41
CA ARG A 301 -36.77 52.22 -11.47
C ARG A 301 -37.45 52.20 -12.85
N GLY A 302 -36.67 52.12 -13.92
CA GLY A 302 -37.16 52.03 -15.31
C GLY A 302 -37.90 50.74 -15.66
N GLY A 303 -37.99 49.77 -14.74
CA GLY A 303 -38.74 48.53 -14.94
C GLY A 303 -37.99 47.46 -15.74
N VAL A 304 -36.65 47.53 -15.80
CA VAL A 304 -35.83 46.43 -16.33
C VAL A 304 -35.84 45.29 -15.29
N TRP A 305 -36.71 44.30 -15.50
CA TRP A 305 -36.90 43.18 -14.57
C TRP A 305 -35.70 42.20 -14.56
N PHE A 306 -35.28 41.80 -13.36
CA PHE A 306 -34.16 40.89 -13.11
C PHE A 306 -34.63 39.42 -12.98
N GLN A 307 -33.84 38.47 -13.49
CA GLN A 307 -34.15 37.03 -13.46
C GLN A 307 -33.51 36.23 -12.30
N ARG A 308 -33.09 36.85 -11.18
CA ARG A 308 -32.49 36.08 -10.05
C ARG A 308 -32.95 36.50 -8.66
N LYS A 309 -33.16 35.51 -7.79
CA LYS A 309 -33.34 35.69 -6.33
C LYS A 309 -31.98 36.02 -5.71
N ILE A 310 -31.86 37.18 -5.08
CA ILE A 310 -30.69 37.53 -4.26
C ILE A 310 -30.83 36.73 -2.95
N PHE A 311 -29.94 35.78 -2.70
CA PHE A 311 -29.95 34.99 -1.47
C PHE A 311 -29.15 35.70 -0.36
N ASP A 312 -29.45 35.39 0.91
CA ASP A 312 -28.96 36.11 2.10
C ASP A 312 -27.52 35.79 2.54
N TYR A 313 -26.80 34.97 1.78
CA TYR A 313 -25.42 34.58 2.10
C TYR A 313 -24.44 35.32 1.17
N TRP A 314 -23.43 36.00 1.73
CA TRP A 314 -22.37 36.65 0.95
C TRP A 314 -21.70 35.59 0.06
N PRO A 315 -21.91 35.62 -1.27
CA PRO A 315 -21.68 34.43 -2.07
C PRO A 315 -20.18 34.21 -2.35
N GLU A 316 -19.81 32.94 -2.55
CA GLU A 316 -18.50 32.54 -3.09
C GLU A 316 -18.29 32.99 -4.54
N LYS A 317 -19.35 33.48 -5.20
CA LYS A 317 -19.37 33.95 -6.60
C LYS A 317 -19.84 35.40 -6.65
N GLU A 318 -19.43 36.14 -7.69
CA GLU A 318 -19.87 37.51 -7.93
C GLU A 318 -21.40 37.62 -8.07
N ILE A 319 -21.97 38.73 -7.56
CA ILE A 319 -23.35 39.12 -7.80
C ILE A 319 -23.32 40.23 -8.85
N ASP A 320 -23.75 39.90 -10.06
CA ASP A 320 -23.92 40.84 -11.15
C ASP A 320 -25.39 41.01 -11.54
N ILE A 321 -25.68 42.17 -12.10
CA ILE A 321 -26.94 42.47 -12.77
C ILE A 321 -26.66 43.02 -14.15
N PHE A 322 -27.62 42.87 -15.05
CA PHE A 322 -27.55 43.41 -16.39
C PHE A 322 -28.65 44.44 -16.57
N VAL A 323 -28.27 45.62 -17.04
CA VAL A 323 -29.13 46.76 -17.33
C VAL A 323 -28.85 47.17 -18.76
N ASP A 324 -29.83 47.09 -19.66
CA ASP A 324 -29.68 47.42 -21.08
C ASP A 324 -28.45 46.76 -21.74
N ASN A 325 -28.24 45.47 -21.45
CA ASN A 325 -27.08 44.66 -21.87
C ASN A 325 -25.72 45.10 -21.32
N ILE A 326 -25.69 46.06 -20.38
CA ILE A 326 -24.49 46.47 -19.64
C ILE A 326 -24.44 45.70 -18.32
N ARG A 327 -23.30 45.07 -18.05
CA ARG A 327 -23.04 44.33 -16.81
C ARG A 327 -22.63 45.28 -15.69
N TYR A 328 -23.30 45.19 -14.54
CA TYR A 328 -22.94 45.88 -13.30
C TYR A 328 -22.69 44.87 -12.19
N ILE A 329 -21.54 45.00 -11.53
CA ILE A 329 -21.16 44.13 -10.41
C ILE A 329 -21.68 44.78 -9.12
N LEU A 330 -22.69 44.16 -8.50
CA LEU A 330 -23.22 44.60 -7.21
C LEU A 330 -22.25 44.26 -6.08
N VAL A 331 -21.75 43.02 -6.08
CA VAL A 331 -20.77 42.53 -5.11
C VAL A 331 -19.76 41.67 -5.87
N PRO A 332 -18.46 42.01 -5.85
CA PRO A 332 -17.43 41.20 -6.48
C PRO A 332 -17.20 39.90 -5.68
N ARG A 333 -16.35 39.00 -6.20
CA ARG A 333 -15.99 37.77 -5.45
C ARG A 333 -15.37 38.14 -4.11
N LYS A 334 -15.59 37.33 -3.09
CA LYS A 334 -15.09 37.60 -1.73
C LYS A 334 -13.59 37.95 -1.67
N GLU A 335 -12.76 37.20 -2.39
CA GLU A 335 -11.31 37.40 -2.48
C GLU A 335 -10.91 38.74 -3.14
N GLU A 336 -11.75 39.25 -4.04
CA GLU A 336 -11.57 40.55 -4.71
C GLU A 336 -12.10 41.67 -3.81
N TYR A 337 -13.26 41.46 -3.19
CA TYR A 337 -13.87 42.38 -2.23
C TYR A 337 -12.93 42.68 -1.06
N ASP A 338 -12.31 41.65 -0.48
CA ASP A 338 -11.43 41.78 0.67
C ASP A 338 -10.19 42.67 0.39
N LYS A 339 -9.79 42.80 -0.88
CA LYS A 339 -8.66 43.63 -1.34
C LYS A 339 -9.03 45.08 -1.65
N LEU A 340 -10.33 45.41 -1.71
CA LEU A 340 -10.79 46.75 -2.01
C LEU A 340 -10.47 47.76 -0.90
N ALA A 341 -10.29 49.02 -1.29
CA ALA A 341 -10.19 50.12 -0.35
C ALA A 341 -11.49 50.25 0.47
N PRO A 342 -11.45 50.77 1.71
CA PRO A 342 -12.64 50.91 2.57
C PRO A 342 -13.81 51.62 1.88
N GLU A 343 -13.54 52.68 1.12
CA GLU A 343 -14.54 53.46 0.37
C GLU A 343 -15.23 52.64 -0.73
N GLN A 344 -14.48 51.76 -1.41
CA GLN A 344 -15.01 50.88 -2.45
C GLN A 344 -15.83 49.74 -1.85
N LYS A 345 -15.40 49.19 -0.71
CA LYS A 345 -16.19 48.22 0.06
C LYS A 345 -17.53 48.82 0.48
N LEU A 346 -17.48 50.04 1.00
CA LEU A 346 -18.64 50.80 1.42
C LEU A 346 -19.64 51.02 0.27
N TYR A 347 -19.13 51.37 -0.92
CA TYR A 347 -19.94 51.50 -2.14
C TYR A 347 -20.71 50.22 -2.47
N HIS A 348 -20.03 49.07 -2.53
CA HIS A 348 -20.64 47.78 -2.87
C HIS A 348 -21.65 47.29 -1.82
N ASP A 349 -21.35 47.49 -0.54
CA ASP A 349 -22.27 47.14 0.55
C ASP A 349 -23.57 47.95 0.44
N TYR A 350 -23.46 49.26 0.26
CA TYR A 350 -24.63 50.12 0.03
C TYR A 350 -25.39 49.74 -1.23
N LEU A 351 -24.67 49.32 -2.29
CA LEU A 351 -25.27 48.92 -3.55
C LEU A 351 -26.19 47.72 -3.37
N LEU A 352 -25.67 46.70 -2.70
CA LEU A 352 -26.42 45.52 -2.33
C LEU A 352 -27.61 45.84 -1.41
N GLN A 353 -27.40 46.63 -0.36
CA GLN A 353 -28.45 46.97 0.60
C GLN A 353 -29.63 47.68 -0.07
N SER A 354 -29.37 48.61 -0.99
CA SER A 354 -30.45 49.36 -1.64
C SER A 354 -31.17 48.55 -2.71
N VAL A 355 -30.46 47.69 -3.46
CA VAL A 355 -31.12 46.74 -4.38
C VAL A 355 -32.03 45.78 -3.60
N ARG A 356 -31.58 45.28 -2.44
CA ARG A 356 -32.39 44.43 -1.55
C ARG A 356 -33.61 45.18 -1.01
N LYS A 357 -33.43 46.39 -0.50
CA LYS A 357 -34.54 47.23 -0.01
C LYS A 357 -35.54 47.53 -1.13
N TYR A 358 -35.07 47.83 -2.35
CA TYR A 358 -35.93 48.01 -3.51
C TYR A 358 -36.73 46.74 -3.82
N GLY A 359 -36.11 45.55 -3.86
CA GLY A 359 -36.83 44.28 -4.08
C GLY A 359 -37.88 43.97 -3.00
N LEU A 360 -37.59 44.26 -1.74
CA LEU A 360 -38.53 44.12 -0.62
C LEU A 360 -39.71 45.09 -0.70
N LEU A 361 -39.54 46.25 -1.33
CA LEU A 361 -40.57 47.24 -1.57
C LEU A 361 -41.46 46.93 -2.79
N TYR A 362 -41.15 45.89 -3.58
CA TYR A 362 -41.85 45.55 -4.83
C TYR A 362 -42.47 44.14 -4.87
N HIS A 363 -42.12 43.23 -3.96
CA HIS A 363 -42.77 41.91 -3.87
C HIS A 363 -44.05 41.94 -3.02
N ARG A 364 -45.18 41.50 -3.60
CA ARG A 364 -46.49 41.39 -2.91
C ARG A 364 -46.96 39.95 -2.74
N GLU A 365 -47.64 39.73 -1.62
CA GLU A 365 -49.05 39.31 -1.52
C GLU A 365 -49.61 39.87 -0.20
N ILE A 366 -50.93 40.15 -0.13
CA ILE A 366 -51.79 40.50 1.05
C ILE A 366 -52.49 41.89 0.95
N ASN A 367 -53.81 41.89 1.24
CA ASN A 367 -54.79 42.97 1.03
C ASN A 367 -54.98 43.96 2.20
N TYR A 368 -54.07 44.01 3.17
CA TYR A 368 -54.06 45.03 4.22
C TYR A 368 -52.62 45.30 4.63
N CYS A 369 -52.24 46.57 4.81
CA CYS A 369 -50.94 46.86 5.40
C CYS A 369 -51.00 46.48 6.89
N SER A 370 -50.36 45.38 7.27
CA SER A 370 -50.26 44.94 8.67
C SER A 370 -49.60 45.98 9.59
N PHE A 371 -48.96 46.99 9.00
CA PHE A 371 -48.18 47.99 9.68
C PHE A 371 -48.87 49.37 9.79
N CYS A 372 -49.06 50.12 8.69
CA CYS A 372 -49.78 51.39 8.76
C CYS A 372 -51.31 51.22 8.91
N LYS A 373 -51.79 49.96 8.88
CA LYS A 373 -53.20 49.55 9.01
C LYS A 373 -54.14 50.14 7.95
N MET A 374 -53.60 50.80 6.93
CA MET A 374 -54.40 51.34 5.84
C MET A 374 -54.99 50.17 5.02
N PHE A 375 -56.31 50.18 4.91
CA PHE A 375 -57.09 49.16 4.22
C PHE A 375 -57.21 49.52 2.74
N ALA A 376 -56.72 48.65 1.86
CA ALA A 376 -56.97 48.79 0.43
C ALA A 376 -58.39 48.28 0.16
N GLY A 377 -59.34 49.19 -0.05
CA GLY A 377 -60.71 48.85 -0.42
C GLY A 377 -60.77 47.94 -1.66
N LYS A 378 -61.97 47.36 -1.91
CA LYS A 378 -62.19 46.39 -2.98
C LYS A 378 -61.58 46.85 -4.31
N ALA A 379 -60.75 45.97 -4.87
CA ALA A 379 -60.21 46.00 -6.23
C ALA A 379 -59.05 46.96 -6.53
N GLN A 380 -58.18 47.30 -5.58
CA GLN A 380 -56.86 47.84 -5.90
C GLN A 380 -55.81 47.21 -4.98
N GLU A 381 -54.88 46.44 -5.55
CA GLU A 381 -53.82 45.88 -4.74
C GLU A 381 -52.78 47.00 -4.45
N PHE A 382 -52.25 47.11 -3.22
CA PHE A 382 -51.16 48.05 -2.87
C PHE A 382 -49.82 47.33 -2.58
N ILE A 383 -48.65 47.93 -2.91
CA ILE A 383 -47.37 47.31 -2.54
C ILE A 383 -47.12 47.71 -1.10
N VAL A 384 -47.16 46.72 -0.21
CA VAL A 384 -47.13 46.92 1.24
C VAL A 384 -45.71 47.26 1.69
N CYS A 385 -45.59 48.27 2.55
CA CYS A 385 -44.32 48.67 3.17
C CYS A 385 -43.84 47.60 4.18
N ARG A 386 -42.57 47.15 4.09
CA ARG A 386 -41.92 46.30 5.12
C ARG A 386 -41.25 47.09 6.27
N TYR A 387 -41.35 48.42 6.27
CA TYR A 387 -40.74 49.33 7.26
C TYR A 387 -41.64 49.48 8.51
N LYS A 388 -41.10 49.47 9.72
CA LYS A 388 -41.86 49.55 11.01
C LYS A 388 -41.98 51.02 11.51
N LYS A 389 -42.96 51.32 12.38
CA LYS A 389 -43.18 52.66 12.99
C LYS A 389 -42.18 52.77 14.10
N GLY A 390 -41.40 53.84 14.09
CA GLY A 390 -40.30 53.99 15.02
C GLY A 390 -39.01 53.33 14.55
N ASP A 391 -38.98 52.74 13.34
CA ASP A 391 -37.70 52.62 12.65
C ASP A 391 -37.23 54.06 12.41
N ASP A 392 -36.15 54.43 13.09
CA ASP A 392 -35.61 55.77 13.00
C ASP A 392 -35.17 56.00 11.54
N THR A 393 -35.77 56.99 10.89
CA THR A 393 -35.36 57.37 9.53
C THR A 393 -33.95 57.95 9.52
N SER A 394 -33.36 58.26 10.68
CA SER A 394 -31.93 58.54 10.83
C SER A 394 -31.05 57.28 10.67
N MET A 395 -31.61 56.07 10.82
CA MET A 395 -30.95 54.81 10.43
C MET A 395 -31.09 54.50 8.93
N CYS A 396 -31.91 55.26 8.19
CA CYS A 396 -31.69 55.37 6.75
C CYS A 396 -30.38 56.15 6.60
N LEU A 397 -29.32 55.45 6.22
CA LEU A 397 -28.02 56.05 5.95
C LEU A 397 -28.22 57.33 5.13
N ASP A 398 -27.76 58.45 5.67
CA ASP A 398 -27.75 59.71 4.94
C ASP A 398 -26.65 59.61 3.89
N TYR A 399 -27.04 59.03 2.75
CA TYR A 399 -26.10 58.76 1.66
C TYR A 399 -25.44 60.03 1.14
N ASP A 400 -26.04 61.20 1.35
CA ASP A 400 -25.45 62.47 0.93
C ASP A 400 -24.37 62.97 1.91
N LYS A 401 -24.44 62.56 3.19
CA LYS A 401 -23.45 62.88 4.25
C LYS A 401 -22.31 61.88 4.40
N LEU A 402 -22.39 60.72 3.76
CA LEU A 402 -21.34 59.69 3.65
C LEU A 402 -20.63 59.83 2.30
#